data_AF-A0A853EZW1-F1
#
_entry.id   AF-A0A853EZW1-F1
#
_cell.length_a   1.000
_cell.length_b   1.000
_cell.length_c   1.000
_cell.angle_alpha   90.00
_cell.angle_beta   90.00
_cell.angle_gamma   90.00
#
_symmetry.space_group_name_H-M   'P 1'
#
loop_
_entity.id
_entity.type
_entity.pdbx_description
1 polymer ?
#
loop_
_entity_poly.entity_id
_entity_poly.type
_entity_poly.pdbx_seq_one_letter_code
_entity_poly.pdbx_strand_id
1 'polypeptide(L)'
;MLAKVCPLLKLKATLSIGYLALFGSVIGFMSYYYLIRHTSVRVVSIIPLITPVFSLLLGAFFNNETLTLTQISGIALVLIGLAYYEYGSK
;
A
#
# COMPACT_ATOMS: atom_id res chain seq x y z
N MET A 1 -2.99 34.51 19.37
CA MET A 1 -3.54 33.20 18.93
C MET A 1 -2.98 32.77 17.56
N LEU A 2 -1.68 32.96 17.25
CA LEU A 2 -1.10 32.59 15.94
C LEU A 2 0.37 32.12 15.97
N ALA A 3 0.97 31.85 17.13
CA ALA A 3 2.42 31.57 17.24
C ALA A 3 2.80 30.13 17.63
N LYS A 4 1.86 29.17 17.65
CA LYS A 4 2.10 27.78 18.07
C LYS A 4 2.02 26.73 16.95
N VAL A 5 1.94 27.19 15.69
CA VAL A 5 1.83 26.30 14.50
C VAL A 5 3.20 25.74 14.10
N CYS A 6 4.30 26.30 14.58
CA CYS A 6 5.65 25.78 14.39
C CYS A 6 6.27 25.33 15.72
N PRO A 7 5.91 24.16 16.29
CA PRO A 7 6.92 23.46 17.05
C PRO A 7 7.88 22.90 16.00
N LEU A 8 9.13 23.39 16.01
CA LEU A 8 10.32 22.70 15.51
C LEU A 8 9.98 21.30 14.98
N LEU A 9 9.89 21.15 13.65
CA LEU A 9 9.74 19.89 12.93
C LEU A 9 10.25 18.73 13.79
N LYS A 10 9.34 18.07 14.52
CA LYS A 10 9.73 17.03 15.47
C LYS A 10 10.54 16.04 14.66
N LEU A 11 11.78 15.74 15.07
CA LEU A 11 12.71 14.90 14.30
C LEU A 11 12.01 13.63 13.77
N LYS A 12 11.14 13.03 14.60
CA LYS A 12 10.29 11.90 14.23
C LYS A 12 9.40 12.17 12.99
N ALA A 13 8.70 13.29 12.94
CA ALA A 13 7.84 13.67 11.81
C ALA A 13 8.65 13.92 10.54
N THR A 14 9.78 14.63 10.64
CA THR A 14 10.69 14.86 9.52
C THR A 14 11.22 13.56 8.95
N LEU A 15 11.65 12.64 9.82
CA LEU A 15 12.12 11.32 9.42
C LEU A 15 10.99 10.45 8.82
N SER A 16 9.77 10.50 9.36
CA SER A 16 8.62 9.80 8.78
C SER A 16 8.29 10.30 7.38
N ILE A 17 8.33 11.62 7.15
CA ILE A 17 8.12 12.20 5.82
C ILE A 17 9.26 11.80 4.87
N GLY A 18 10.51 11.88 5.33
CA GLY A 18 11.67 11.46 4.53
C GLY A 18 11.61 9.99 4.14
N TYR A 19 11.23 9.11 5.08
CA TYR A 19 11.00 7.69 4.82
C TYR A 19 9.91 7.48 3.75
N LEU A 20 8.77 8.14 3.88
CA LEU A 20 7.67 7.99 2.93
C LEU A 20 8.04 8.54 1.55
N ALA A 21 8.75 9.67 1.49
CA ALA A 21 9.21 10.26 0.24
C ALA A 21 10.16 9.32 -0.53
N LEU A 22 11.10 8.69 0.18
CA LEU A 22 12.05 7.74 -0.42
C LEU A 22 11.39 6.40 -0.77
N PHE A 23 10.82 5.72 0.22
CA PHE A 23 10.30 4.36 0.05
C PHE A 23 8.91 4.33 -0.59
N GLY A 24 7.98 5.14 -0.09
CA GLY A 24 6.59 5.17 -0.57
C GLY A 24 6.44 5.83 -1.94
N SER A 25 7.32 6.80 -2.26
CA SER A 25 7.29 7.52 -3.54
C SER A 25 8.42 7.12 -4.47
N VAL A 26 9.68 7.53 -4.22
CA VAL A 26 10.75 7.39 -5.22
C VAL A 26 10.96 5.94 -5.64
N ILE A 27 11.18 5.04 -4.67
CA ILE A 27 11.40 3.62 -4.93
C ILE A 27 10.13 2.96 -5.47
N GLY A 28 8.97 3.27 -4.88
CA GLY A 28 7.68 2.74 -5.31
C GLY A 28 7.36 3.08 -6.77
N PHE A 29 7.41 4.36 -7.15
CA PHE A 29 7.16 4.81 -8.52
C PHE A 29 8.23 4.33 -9.50
N MET A 30 9.51 4.32 -9.13
CA MET A 30 10.56 3.76 -9.98
C MET A 30 10.27 2.29 -10.30
N SER A 31 9.90 1.49 -9.30
CA SER A 31 9.56 0.08 -9.47
C SER A 31 8.29 -0.11 -10.30
N TYR A 32 7.28 0.72 -10.07
CA TYR A 32 6.03 0.70 -10.83
C TYR A 32 6.26 1.00 -12.32
N TYR A 33 7.01 2.05 -12.64
CA TYR A 33 7.35 2.38 -14.03
C TYR A 33 8.27 1.35 -14.66
N TYR A 34 9.20 0.77 -13.89
CA TYR A 34 10.02 -0.34 -14.36
C TYR A 34 9.17 -1.54 -14.77
N LEU A 35 8.18 -1.91 -13.96
CA LEU A 35 7.24 -3.01 -14.24
C LEU A 35 6.40 -2.74 -15.49
N ILE A 36 5.90 -1.50 -15.67
CA ILE A 36 5.19 -1.11 -16.90
C ILE A 36 6.05 -1.31 -18.14
N ARG A 37 7.36 -1.06 -18.03
CA ARG A 37 8.30 -1.16 -19.16
C ARG A 37 8.70 -2.60 -19.49
N HIS A 38 8.66 -3.51 -18.52
CA HIS A 38 9.21 -4.87 -18.67
C HIS A 38 8.16 -6.00 -18.56
N THR A 39 6.93 -5.68 -18.17
CA THR A 39 5.84 -6.65 -17.97
C THR A 39 4.58 -6.19 -18.69
N SER A 40 3.65 -7.11 -18.97
CA SER A 40 2.35 -6.77 -19.55
C SER A 40 1.53 -5.85 -18.62
N VAL A 41 0.74 -4.98 -19.24
CA VAL A 41 -0.16 -4.04 -18.54
C VAL A 41 -1.15 -4.77 -17.61
N ARG A 42 -1.52 -6.01 -17.93
CA ARG A 42 -2.40 -6.86 -17.11
C ARG A 42 -1.84 -7.14 -15.71
N VAL A 43 -0.54 -7.43 -15.61
CA VAL A 43 0.06 -7.72 -14.29
C VAL A 43 0.14 -6.43 -13.47
N VAL A 44 0.43 -5.31 -14.12
CA VAL A 44 0.54 -4.00 -13.44
C VAL A 44 -0.82 -3.52 -12.93
N SER A 45 -1.92 -3.77 -13.66
CA SER A 45 -3.27 -3.36 -13.24
C SER A 45 -3.77 -4.08 -11.99
N ILE A 46 -3.17 -5.22 -11.64
CA ILE A 46 -3.48 -6.00 -10.44
C ILE A 46 -2.79 -5.46 -9.18
N ILE A 47 -1.69 -4.71 -9.32
CA ILE A 47 -0.89 -4.22 -8.17
C ILE A 47 -1.74 -3.40 -7.18
N PRO A 48 -2.56 -2.42 -7.60
CA PRO A 48 -3.42 -1.68 -6.69
C PRO A 48 -4.48 -2.55 -6.00
N LEU A 49 -4.94 -3.62 -6.66
CA LEU A 49 -5.96 -4.54 -6.14
C LEU A 49 -5.41 -5.43 -5.03
N ILE A 50 -4.15 -5.86 -5.11
CA ILE A 50 -3.52 -6.68 -4.06
C ILE A 50 -2.96 -5.83 -2.90
N THR A 51 -2.73 -4.54 -3.11
CA THR A 51 -2.21 -3.59 -2.10
C THR A 51 -2.96 -3.61 -0.76
N PRO A 52 -4.31 -3.55 -0.70
CA PRO A 52 -5.04 -3.59 0.59
C PRO A 52 -4.84 -4.91 1.35
N VAL A 53 -4.64 -6.03 0.64
CA VAL A 53 -4.34 -7.33 1.27
C VAL A 53 -2.98 -7.28 1.94
N PHE A 54 -1.95 -6.80 1.25
CA PHE A 54 -0.61 -6.62 1.83
C PHE A 54 -0.62 -5.61 2.98
N SER A 55 -1.37 -4.51 2.86
CA SER A 55 -1.51 -3.51 3.93
C SER A 55 -2.03 -4.13 5.22
N LEU A 56 -3.09 -4.93 5.15
CA LEU A 56 -3.67 -5.60 6.31
C LEU A 56 -2.76 -6.70 6.88
N LEU A 57 -2.11 -7.48 6.02
CA LEU A 57 -1.15 -8.51 6.47
C LEU A 57 0.06 -7.90 7.17
N LEU A 58 0.62 -6.82 6.61
CA LEU A 58 1.73 -6.08 7.23
C LEU A 58 1.27 -5.41 8.53
N GLY A 59 0.07 -4.83 8.59
CA GLY A 59 -0.49 -4.29 9.82
C GLY A 59 -0.65 -5.37 10.91
N ALA A 60 -1.24 -6.52 10.56
CA ALA A 60 -1.39 -7.63 11.50
C ALA A 60 -0.04 -8.15 12.02
N PHE A 61 0.96 -8.29 11.13
CA PHE A 61 2.27 -8.83 11.50
C PHE A 61 3.15 -7.83 12.26
N PHE A 62 3.23 -6.58 11.82
CA PHE A 62 4.12 -5.57 12.43
C PHE A 62 3.49 -4.83 13.61
N ASN A 63 2.18 -4.57 13.59
CA ASN A 63 1.49 -3.92 14.72
C ASN A 63 0.88 -4.92 15.72
N ASN A 64 1.01 -6.25 15.48
CA ASN A 64 0.32 -7.29 16.27
C ASN A 64 -1.19 -7.07 16.38
N GLU A 65 -1.80 -6.50 15.33
CA GLU A 65 -3.24 -6.27 15.29
C GLU A 65 -3.99 -7.58 15.03
N THR A 66 -4.92 -7.93 15.91
CA THR A 66 -5.87 -9.02 15.66
C THR A 66 -6.87 -8.61 14.59
N LEU A 67 -6.80 -9.26 13.44
CA LEU A 67 -7.75 -9.03 12.34
C LEU A 67 -9.16 -9.44 12.75
N THR A 68 -10.08 -8.48 12.67
CA THR A 68 -11.51 -8.72 12.91
C THR A 68 -12.13 -9.55 11.78
N LEU A 69 -13.24 -10.22 12.06
CA LEU A 69 -14.02 -10.96 11.05
C LEU A 69 -14.40 -10.09 9.85
N THR A 70 -14.68 -8.79 10.07
CA THR A 70 -15.00 -7.83 9.01
C THR A 70 -13.79 -7.52 8.12
N GLN A 71 -12.58 -7.41 8.68
CA GLN A 71 -11.37 -7.22 7.88
C GLN A 71 -11.03 -8.47 7.07
N ILE A 72 -11.20 -9.65 7.67
CA ILE A 72 -10.98 -10.93 6.99
C ILE A 72 -11.96 -11.10 5.83
N SER A 73 -13.25 -10.77 6.02
CA SER A 73 -14.23 -10.83 4.93
C SER A 73 -13.93 -9.82 3.82
N GLY A 74 -13.43 -8.63 4.16
CA GLY A 74 -12.93 -7.65 3.20
C GLY A 74 -11.75 -8.16 2.37
N ILE A 75 -10.75 -8.78 3.03
CA ILE A 75 -9.60 -9.42 2.35
C ILE A 75 -10.10 -10.52 1.39
N ALA A 76 -11.00 -11.39 1.86
CA ALA A 76 -11.57 -12.46 1.04
C ALA A 76 -12.31 -11.91 -0.18
N LEU A 77 -13.10 -10.85 -0.01
CA LEU A 77 -13.83 -10.20 -1.11
C LEU A 77 -12.90 -9.62 -2.17
N VAL A 78 -11.82 -8.94 -1.76
CA VAL A 78 -10.80 -8.41 -2.67
C VAL A 78 -10.10 -9.53 -3.43
N LEU A 79 -9.72 -10.62 -2.75
CA LEU A 79 -9.07 -11.78 -3.39
C LEU A 79 -9.98 -12.47 -4.39
N ILE A 80 -11.28 -12.62 -4.08
CA ILE A 80 -12.28 -13.17 -5.01
C ILE A 80 -12.43 -12.27 -6.24
N GLY A 81 -12.56 -10.95 -6.03
CA GLY A 81 -12.64 -9.99 -7.13
C GLY A 81 -11.40 -10.01 -8.02
N LEU A 82 -10.22 -10.14 -7.41
CA LEU A 82 -8.95 -10.25 -8.13
C LEU A 82 -8.85 -11.57 -8.93
N ALA A 83 -9.23 -12.69 -8.31
CA ALA A 83 -9.26 -13.97 -9.01
C ALA A 83 -10.21 -13.90 -10.21
N TYR A 84 -11.40 -13.31 -10.04
CA TYR A 84 -12.33 -13.11 -11.15
C TYR A 84 -11.74 -12.23 -12.26
N TYR A 85 -11.06 -11.14 -11.92
CA TYR A 85 -10.41 -10.27 -12.90
C TYR A 85 -9.35 -11.01 -13.73
N GLU A 86 -8.53 -11.84 -13.09
CA GLU A 86 -7.45 -12.56 -13.77
C GLU A 86 -7.97 -13.75 -14.61
N TYR A 87 -8.91 -14.54 -14.07
CA TYR A 87 -9.45 -15.71 -14.76
C TYR A 87 -10.54 -15.37 -15.80
N GLY A 88 -11.30 -14.30 -15.58
CA GLY A 88 -12.35 -13.83 -16.51
C GLY A 88 -11.79 -13.09 -17.73
N SER A 89 -10.50 -12.76 -17.74
CA SER A 89 -9.79 -12.16 -18.88
C SER A 89 -9.07 -13.21 -19.75
N LYS A 90 -9.49 -14.48 -19.68
CA LYS A 90 -9.17 -15.51 -20.68
C LYS A 90 -10.25 -15.58 -21.75
#